data_AF-A0A3Q1FWS9-F1
#
_entry.id   AF-A0A3Q1FWS9-F1
#
_cell.length_a   1.000
_cell.length_b   1.000
_cell.length_c   1.000
_cell.angle_alpha   90.00
_cell.angle_beta   90.00
_cell.angle_gamma   90.00
#
_symmetry.space_group_name_H-M   'P 1'
#
loop_
_entity.id
_entity.type
_entity.pdbx_description
1 polymer ?
#
loop_
_entity_poly.entity_id
_entity_poly.type
_entity_poly.pdbx_seq_one_letter_code
_entity_poly.pdbx_strand_id
1 'polypeptide(L)'
;YCRKGENPNIFFLLLQRLSQRPTAEELEQRNILQPKNQADRQAEVREIKRRLTRKLSQRPTVAELQARKILRFHEYVEVTDAQDYDRRADKPWTKLTPADKAAIRKELNDYKSTEMEVHEESRIYTRFHRP
;
A
#
# COMPACT_ATOMS: atom_id res chain seq x y z
N TYR A 1 -27.74 5.04 -52.39
CA TYR A 1 -28.22 4.99 -50.99
C TYR A 1 -27.11 4.43 -50.12
N CYS A 2 -26.49 5.29 -49.30
CA CYS A 2 -25.31 5.01 -48.49
C CYS A 2 -25.58 3.99 -47.38
N ARG A 3 -24.68 2.99 -47.21
CA ARG A 3 -24.67 2.11 -46.04
C ARG A 3 -24.21 2.91 -44.81
N LYS A 4 -25.14 3.31 -43.94
CA LYS A 4 -24.83 3.78 -42.59
C LYS A 4 -24.54 2.57 -41.70
N GLY A 5 -23.28 2.36 -41.32
CA GLY A 5 -22.90 1.22 -40.48
C GLY A 5 -21.54 1.32 -39.79
N GLU A 6 -20.89 2.48 -39.75
CA GLU A 6 -19.64 2.65 -39.00
C GLU A 6 -19.91 3.54 -37.79
N ASN A 7 -19.81 2.99 -36.58
CA ASN A 7 -19.95 3.74 -35.34
C ASN A 7 -18.74 4.69 -35.20
N PRO A 8 -18.87 6.02 -35.41
CA PRO A 8 -17.74 6.95 -35.45
C PRO A 8 -16.99 7.05 -34.12
N ASN A 9 -17.62 6.59 -33.04
CA ASN A 9 -17.08 6.60 -31.68
C ASN A 9 -15.96 5.56 -31.48
N ILE A 10 -16.06 4.39 -32.13
CA ILE A 10 -15.06 3.32 -31.99
C ILE A 10 -13.73 3.73 -32.64
N PHE A 11 -13.81 4.36 -33.82
CA PHE A 11 -12.62 4.84 -34.53
C PHE A 11 -11.87 5.91 -33.74
N PHE A 12 -12.58 6.89 -33.18
CA PHE A 12 -11.98 7.94 -32.36
C PHE A 12 -11.37 7.40 -31.05
N LEU A 13 -12.06 6.50 -30.35
CA LEU A 13 -11.56 5.84 -29.15
C LEU A 13 -10.29 5.03 -29.42
N LEU A 14 -10.22 4.34 -30.56
CA LEU A 14 -9.05 3.58 -30.97
C LEU A 14 -7.82 4.49 -31.19
N LEU A 15 -8.00 5.62 -31.88
CA LEU A 15 -6.92 6.60 -32.10
C LEU A 15 -6.35 7.14 -30.77
N GLN A 16 -7.22 7.44 -29.81
CA GLN A 16 -6.79 7.89 -28.47
C GLN A 16 -6.04 6.80 -27.69
N ARG A 17 -6.44 5.53 -27.82
CA ARG A 17 -5.74 4.40 -27.18
C ARG A 17 -4.38 4.13 -27.82
N LEU A 18 -4.27 4.30 -29.14
CA LEU A 18 -3.01 4.11 -29.85
C LEU A 18 -2.00 5.24 -29.56
N SER A 19 -2.46 6.48 -29.36
CA SER A 19 -1.56 7.59 -29.02
C SER A 19 -0.94 7.47 -27.62
N GLN A 20 -1.63 6.80 -26.70
CA GLN A 20 -1.16 6.54 -25.33
C GLN A 20 -0.61 5.11 -25.16
N ARG A 21 -0.31 4.41 -26.25
CA ARG A 21 0.11 3.02 -26.18
C ARG A 21 1.50 2.92 -25.55
N PRO A 22 1.66 2.21 -24.43
CA PRO A 22 2.97 2.01 -23.81
C PRO A 22 3.89 1.16 -24.69
N THR A 23 5.19 1.36 -24.54
CA THR A 23 6.21 0.58 -25.25
C THR A 23 6.29 -0.86 -24.71
N ALA A 24 6.87 -1.77 -25.49
CA ALA A 24 7.07 -3.14 -25.04
C ALA A 24 7.96 -3.21 -23.78
N GLU A 25 9.02 -2.40 -23.73
CA GLU A 25 9.92 -2.32 -22.58
C GLU A 25 9.22 -1.80 -21.32
N GLU A 26 8.36 -0.78 -21.44
CA GLU A 26 7.55 -0.29 -20.32
C GLU A 26 6.59 -1.37 -19.78
N LEU A 27 6.01 -2.17 -20.67
CA LEU A 27 5.17 -3.29 -20.28
C LEU A 27 5.97 -4.42 -19.62
N GLU A 28 7.22 -4.64 -20.01
CA GLU A 28 8.13 -5.61 -19.37
C GLU A 28 8.56 -5.16 -17.98
N GLN A 29 8.91 -3.88 -17.81
CA GLN A 29 9.26 -3.29 -16.51
C GLN A 29 8.09 -3.37 -15.53
N ARG A 30 6.85 -3.21 -16.03
CA ARG A 30 5.62 -3.39 -15.24
C ARG A 30 5.20 -4.85 -15.06
N ASN A 31 5.98 -5.80 -15.59
CA ASN A 31 5.71 -7.24 -15.52
C ASN A 31 4.36 -7.64 -16.18
N ILE A 32 3.89 -6.85 -17.13
CA ILE A 32 2.69 -7.10 -17.94
C ILE A 32 3.08 -7.96 -19.15
N LEU A 33 4.15 -7.59 -19.83
CA LEU A 33 4.78 -8.39 -20.87
C LEU A 33 5.93 -9.19 -20.24
N GLN A 34 6.00 -10.50 -20.48
CA GLN A 34 7.09 -11.31 -19.95
C GLN A 34 8.11 -11.58 -21.05
N PRO A 35 9.39 -11.18 -20.87
CA PRO A 35 10.40 -11.26 -21.93
C PRO A 35 10.96 -12.67 -22.19
N LYS A 36 10.44 -13.73 -21.56
CA LYS A 36 11.12 -15.04 -21.50
C LYS A 36 10.26 -16.25 -21.85
N ASN A 37 10.94 -17.30 -22.32
CA ASN A 37 10.41 -18.65 -22.46
C ASN A 37 9.96 -19.19 -21.08
N GLN A 38 8.84 -19.91 -21.04
CA GLN A 38 8.29 -20.50 -19.82
C GLN A 38 9.31 -21.39 -19.09
N ALA A 39 10.19 -22.07 -19.83
CA ALA A 39 11.26 -22.89 -19.26
C ALA A 39 12.27 -22.06 -18.46
N ASP A 40 12.70 -20.90 -18.98
CA ASP A 40 13.68 -20.03 -18.32
C ASP A 40 13.12 -19.43 -17.04
N ARG A 41 11.84 -19.03 -17.06
CA ARG A 41 11.14 -18.55 -15.87
C ARG A 41 11.05 -19.62 -14.80
N GLN A 42 10.74 -20.86 -15.18
CA GLN A 42 10.72 -21.96 -14.23
C GLN A 42 12.12 -22.24 -13.66
N ALA A 43 13.16 -22.19 -14.48
CA ALA A 43 14.55 -22.32 -14.02
C ALA A 43 14.93 -21.20 -13.04
N GLU A 44 14.55 -19.96 -13.32
CA GLU A 44 14.78 -18.81 -12.44
C GLU A 44 14.06 -18.97 -11.09
N VAL A 45 12.78 -19.38 -11.10
CA VAL A 45 12.03 -19.65 -9.87
C VAL A 45 12.65 -20.78 -9.06
N ARG A 46 13.10 -21.86 -9.72
CA ARG A 46 13.79 -22.97 -9.05
C ARG A 46 15.09 -22.48 -8.41
N GLU A 47 15.84 -21.64 -9.11
CA GLU A 47 17.09 -21.06 -8.59
C GLU A 47 16.86 -20.15 -7.39
N ILE A 48 15.85 -19.27 -7.47
CA ILE A 48 15.45 -18.40 -6.37
C ILE A 48 15.07 -19.23 -5.16
N LYS A 49 14.23 -20.27 -5.33
CA LYS A 49 13.85 -21.18 -4.24
C LYS A 49 15.06 -21.88 -3.64
N ARG A 50 15.94 -22.45 -4.47
CA ARG A 50 17.18 -23.11 -4.03
C ARG A 50 18.06 -22.18 -3.19
N ARG A 51 18.30 -20.97 -3.69
CA ARG A 51 19.11 -19.95 -3.00
C ARG A 51 18.46 -19.52 -1.69
N LEU A 52 17.14 -19.34 -1.67
CA LEU A 52 16.40 -18.97 -0.47
C LEU A 52 16.48 -20.06 0.61
N THR A 53 16.21 -21.32 0.25
CA THR A 53 16.31 -22.46 1.18
C THR A 53 17.69 -22.54 1.82
N ARG A 54 18.76 -22.36 1.03
CA ARG A 54 20.14 -22.32 1.54
C ARG A 54 20.38 -21.15 2.51
N LYS A 55 19.88 -19.95 2.18
CA LYS A 55 20.02 -18.78 3.07
C LYS A 55 19.25 -18.94 4.38
N LEU A 56 18.06 -19.52 4.33
CA LEU A 56 17.23 -19.76 5.51
C LEU A 56 17.80 -20.87 6.40
N SER A 57 18.40 -21.91 5.82
CA SER A 57 19.04 -22.98 6.60
C SER A 57 20.33 -22.54 7.29
N GLN A 58 21.00 -21.51 6.76
CA GLN A 58 22.22 -20.90 7.32
C GLN A 58 21.91 -19.61 8.09
N ARG A 59 20.68 -19.42 8.54
CA ARG A 59 20.29 -18.22 9.28
C ARG A 59 20.96 -18.23 10.66
N PRO A 60 21.71 -17.18 11.02
CA PRO A 60 22.40 -17.14 12.31
C PRO A 60 21.40 -17.09 13.46
N THR A 61 21.76 -17.70 14.58
CA THR A 61 20.97 -17.65 15.81
C THR A 61 21.05 -16.27 16.48
N VAL A 62 20.12 -15.98 17.40
CA VAL A 62 20.16 -14.73 18.19
C VAL A 62 21.46 -14.65 19.00
N ALA A 63 21.91 -15.78 19.58
CA ALA A 63 23.17 -15.87 20.30
C ALA A 63 24.38 -15.51 19.42
N GLU A 64 24.43 -15.98 18.17
CA GLU A 64 25.47 -15.61 17.22
C GLU A 64 25.44 -14.12 16.86
N LEU A 65 24.24 -13.53 16.70
CA LEU A 65 24.09 -12.10 16.42
C LEU A 65 24.55 -11.24 17.60
N GLN A 66 24.31 -11.69 18.84
CA GLN A 66 24.81 -11.05 20.06
C GLN A 66 26.33 -11.21 20.18
N ALA A 67 26.87 -12.41 19.97
CA ALA A 67 28.32 -12.68 20.00
C ALA A 67 29.09 -11.83 18.98
N ARG A 68 28.50 -11.64 17.79
CA ARG A 68 29.04 -10.77 16.73
C ARG A 68 28.77 -9.28 16.95
N LYS A 69 28.13 -8.89 18.06
CA LYS A 69 27.78 -7.51 18.40
C LYS A 69 26.93 -6.80 17.32
N ILE A 70 26.13 -7.57 16.57
CA ILE A 70 25.14 -7.05 15.61
C ILE A 70 23.88 -6.63 16.36
N LEU A 71 23.42 -7.46 17.32
CA LEU A 71 22.31 -7.16 18.19
C LEU A 71 22.86 -6.82 19.58
N ARG A 72 22.84 -5.54 19.94
CA ARG A 72 23.38 -5.02 21.20
C ARG A 72 22.29 -4.29 21.97
N PHE A 73 22.08 -4.68 23.22
CA PHE A 73 21.27 -3.94 24.18
C PHE A 73 22.20 -3.29 25.18
N HIS A 74 21.92 -2.04 25.55
CA HIS A 74 22.62 -1.39 26.64
C HIS A 74 22.10 -1.96 27.95
N GLU A 75 23.01 -2.31 28.85
CA GLU A 75 22.69 -2.82 30.18
C GLU A 75 22.12 -1.70 31.07
N TYR A 76 22.59 -0.48 30.85
CA TYR A 76 22.16 0.70 31.58
C TYR A 76 21.13 1.48 30.77
N VAL A 77 20.01 1.74 31.42
CA VAL A 77 18.96 2.63 30.92
C VAL A 77 18.92 3.81 31.88
N GLU A 78 19.03 5.01 31.33
CA GLU A 78 18.87 6.24 32.11
C GLU A 78 17.39 6.40 32.49
N VAL A 79 17.14 6.63 33.78
CA VAL A 79 15.81 6.90 34.32
C VAL A 79 15.82 8.33 34.84
N THR A 80 14.84 9.11 34.41
CA THR A 80 14.61 10.49 34.87
C THR A 80 13.22 10.60 35.44
N ASP A 81 13.06 11.49 36.43
CA ASP A 81 11.75 11.72 37.03
C ASP A 81 10.82 12.39 36.02
N ALA A 82 9.64 11.81 35.86
CA ALA A 82 8.57 12.46 35.12
C ALA A 82 7.99 13.60 35.96
N GLN A 83 7.50 14.64 35.30
CA GLN A 83 6.80 15.72 35.99
C GLN A 83 5.61 15.17 36.81
N ASP A 84 5.49 15.60 38.06
CA ASP A 84 4.37 15.25 38.95
C ASP A 84 3.28 16.31 38.87
N TYR A 85 2.33 16.09 37.96
CA TYR A 85 1.13 16.93 37.81
C TYR A 85 -0.05 16.08 37.37
N ASP A 86 -1.26 16.60 37.59
CA ASP A 86 -2.48 15.93 37.18
C ASP A 86 -2.64 15.92 35.65
N ARG A 87 -2.52 14.73 35.05
CA ARG A 87 -2.71 14.49 33.61
C ARG A 87 -4.14 14.06 33.25
N ARG A 88 -5.08 14.13 34.20
CA ARG A 88 -6.48 13.78 33.93
C ARG A 88 -7.08 14.77 32.93
N ALA A 89 -7.81 14.22 31.96
CA ALA A 89 -8.61 14.98 31.01
C ALA A 89 -10.00 14.32 30.91
N ASP A 90 -11.03 15.11 30.62
CA ASP A 90 -12.35 14.54 30.31
C ASP A 90 -12.25 13.66 29.06
N LYS A 91 -13.12 12.65 29.00
CA LYS A 91 -13.18 11.69 27.89
C LYS A 91 -14.50 11.88 27.15
N PRO A 92 -14.69 12.99 26.40
CA PRO A 92 -15.97 13.34 25.80
C PRO A 92 -16.51 12.24 24.86
N TRP A 93 -15.61 11.47 24.22
CA TRP A 93 -15.98 10.33 23.37
C TRP A 93 -16.76 9.22 24.09
N THR A 94 -16.69 9.14 25.43
CA THR A 94 -17.46 8.17 26.23
C THR A 94 -18.93 8.55 26.40
N LYS A 95 -19.28 9.83 26.19
CA LYS A 95 -20.62 10.39 26.40
C LYS A 95 -21.45 10.47 25.11
N LEU A 96 -20.92 9.97 23.98
CA LEU A 96 -21.56 10.06 22.67
C LEU A 96 -22.76 9.12 22.54
N THR A 97 -23.93 9.69 22.25
CA THR A 97 -25.14 8.92 21.94
C THR A 97 -25.06 8.28 20.54
N PRO A 98 -25.93 7.30 20.22
CA PRO A 98 -26.01 6.75 18.87
C PRO A 98 -26.31 7.82 17.79
N ALA A 99 -27.11 8.84 18.14
CA ALA A 99 -27.43 9.96 17.27
C ALA A 99 -26.20 10.84 17.00
N ASP A 100 -25.45 11.19 18.04
CA ASP A 100 -24.20 11.97 17.90
C ASP A 100 -23.20 11.23 17.00
N LYS A 101 -23.05 9.91 17.21
CA LYS A 101 -22.18 9.09 16.37
C LYS A 101 -22.65 9.07 14.92
N ALA A 102 -23.95 9.09 14.65
CA ALA A 102 -24.47 9.14 13.29
C ALA A 102 -24.19 10.49 12.64
N ALA A 103 -24.41 11.60 13.37
CA ALA A 103 -24.08 12.94 12.91
C ALA A 103 -22.58 13.08 12.59
N ILE A 104 -21.70 12.64 13.49
CA ILE A 104 -20.23 12.68 13.30
C ILE A 104 -19.80 11.84 12.09
N ARG A 105 -20.39 10.66 11.88
CA ARG A 105 -20.06 9.83 10.70
C ARG A 105 -20.42 10.53 9.40
N LYS A 106 -21.59 11.19 9.35
CA LYS A 106 -22.03 11.96 8.19
C LYS A 106 -21.07 13.12 7.93
N GLU A 107 -20.82 13.94 8.94
CA GLU A 107 -19.91 15.09 8.86
C GLU A 107 -18.50 14.69 8.39
N LEU A 108 -17.95 13.61 8.96
CA LEU A 108 -16.63 13.12 8.56
C LEU A 108 -16.59 12.60 7.11
N ASN A 109 -17.68 12.00 6.63
CA ASN A 109 -17.73 11.55 5.23
C ASN A 109 -17.82 12.73 4.27
N ASP A 110 -18.65 13.72 4.60
CA ASP A 110 -18.79 14.95 3.83
C ASP A 110 -17.42 15.64 3.72
N TYR A 111 -16.77 15.93 4.85
CA TYR A 111 -15.42 16.52 4.91
C TYR A 111 -14.39 15.75 4.07
N LYS A 112 -14.35 14.42 4.19
CA LYS A 112 -13.40 13.56 3.46
C LYS A 112 -13.64 13.55 1.95
N SER A 113 -14.86 13.84 1.52
CA SER A 113 -15.23 13.82 0.11
C SER A 113 -15.06 15.18 -0.57
N THR A 114 -15.22 16.28 0.16
CA THR A 114 -15.28 17.63 -0.42
C THR A 114 -14.10 18.54 -0.04
N GLU A 115 -13.54 18.39 1.15
CA GLU A 115 -12.58 19.35 1.72
C GLU A 115 -11.20 18.74 1.97
N MET A 116 -11.14 17.46 2.33
CA MET A 116 -9.88 16.82 2.68
C MET A 116 -9.05 16.55 1.42
N GLU A 117 -7.91 17.23 1.29
CA GLU A 117 -6.98 17.01 0.20
C GLU A 117 -6.30 15.63 0.33
N VAL A 118 -6.44 14.81 -0.72
CA VAL A 118 -5.82 13.50 -0.81
C VAL A 118 -5.25 13.32 -2.21
N HIS A 119 -3.98 12.90 -2.29
CA HIS A 119 -3.32 12.56 -3.54
C HIS A 119 -4.14 11.54 -4.33
N GLU A 120 -4.21 11.70 -5.66
CA GLU A 120 -5.11 10.92 -6.52
C GLU A 120 -4.94 9.40 -6.35
N GLU A 121 -3.70 8.92 -6.33
CA GLU A 121 -3.38 7.49 -6.14
C GLU A 121 -3.69 6.97 -4.72
N SER A 122 -3.82 7.86 -3.73
CA SER A 122 -4.07 7.50 -2.34
C SER A 122 -5.55 7.58 -1.95
N ARG A 123 -6.43 8.05 -2.85
CA ARG A 123 -7.87 8.18 -2.57
C ARG A 123 -8.52 6.85 -2.15
N ILE A 124 -8.00 5.72 -2.61
CA ILE A 124 -8.47 4.39 -2.23
C ILE A 124 -8.29 4.08 -0.73
N TYR A 125 -7.38 4.79 -0.05
CA TYR A 125 -7.11 4.61 1.37
C TYR A 125 -7.93 5.55 2.27
N THR A 126 -8.72 6.45 1.68
CA THR A 126 -9.61 7.33 2.44
C THR A 126 -10.66 6.52 3.19
N ARG A 127 -10.58 6.55 4.53
CA ARG A 127 -11.46 5.75 5.40
C ARG A 127 -12.82 6.41 5.57
N PHE A 128 -13.82 5.96 4.81
CA PHE A 128 -15.22 6.37 4.97
C PHE A 128 -15.96 5.57 6.06
N HIS A 129 -16.92 6.22 6.71
CA HIS A 129 -17.80 5.66 7.73
C HIS A 129 -19.12 5.20 7.13
N ARG A 130 -19.73 4.17 7.74
CA ARG A 130 -21.07 3.74 7.35
C ARG A 130 -22.08 4.83 7.72
N PRO A 131 -23.13 5.05 6.91
CA PRO A 131 -24.27 5.89 7.30
C PRO A 131 -24.82 5.46 8.67
#